data_AF-A0A4D4KI01-F1
#
_entry.id   AF-A0A4D4KI01-F1
#
_cell.length_a   1.000
_cell.length_b   1.000
_cell.length_c   1.000
_cell.angle_alpha   90.00
_cell.angle_beta   90.00
_cell.angle_gamma   90.00
#
_symmetry.space_group_name_H-M   'P 1'
#
loop_
_entity.id
_entity.type
_entity.pdbx_description
1 polymer ?
#
loop_
_entity_poly.entity_id
_entity_poly.type
_entity_poly.pdbx_seq_one_letter_code
_entity_poly.pdbx_strand_id
1 'polypeptide(L)'
;MEEVGDADLIVHVVDGSHPAPEEQLAAVREVIRDVGAVDVPEIVVINKADLADPLVVQRLLRMERRAMAVSARSGLGIDELLAVIDEELPRPQVEIEVLLPYTDGKLVARTHVEGEVLSEEHTPEGTLLKARVHEELAAELRRFVPAAAAGQH
;
A
#
# COMPACT_ATOMS: atom_id res chain seq x y z
N MET A 1 -15.42 5.26 10.68
CA MET A 1 -14.80 5.74 9.44
C MET A 1 -13.38 6.14 9.81
N GLU A 2 -12.53 5.13 9.93
CA GLU A 2 -11.18 5.22 10.50
C GLU A 2 -10.23 4.37 9.63
N GLU A 3 -10.55 4.22 8.34
CA GLU A 3 -9.86 3.31 7.41
C GLU A 3 -9.14 4.06 6.28
N VAL A 4 -9.46 5.34 6.07
CA VAL A 4 -8.86 6.18 5.02
C VAL A 4 -7.66 6.99 5.54
N GLY A 5 -7.63 7.30 6.85
CA GLY A 5 -6.52 8.03 7.48
C GLY A 5 -5.22 7.23 7.59
N ASP A 6 -5.34 5.90 7.65
CA ASP A 6 -4.20 4.97 7.75
C ASP A 6 -3.82 4.35 6.40
N ALA A 7 -4.38 4.84 5.29
CA ALA A 7 -4.06 4.32 3.97
C ALA A 7 -2.63 4.71 3.57
N ASP A 8 -1.88 3.77 3.00
CA ASP A 8 -0.56 4.04 2.44
C ASP A 8 -0.62 4.79 1.10
N LEU A 9 -1.73 4.64 0.37
CA LEU A 9 -1.95 5.20 -0.97
C LEU A 9 -3.46 5.33 -1.25
N ILE A 10 -3.87 6.48 -1.78
CA ILE A 10 -5.24 6.71 -2.28
C ILE A 10 -5.26 6.53 -3.79
N VAL A 11 -6.08 5.59 -4.26
CA VAL A 11 -6.42 5.44 -5.69
C VAL A 11 -7.77 6.12 -5.94
N HIS A 12 -7.73 7.35 -6.44
CA HIS A 12 -8.92 8.16 -6.69
C HIS A 12 -9.43 7.95 -8.12
N VAL A 13 -10.47 7.13 -8.26
CA VAL A 13 -11.05 6.84 -9.58
C VAL A 13 -12.09 7.90 -9.99
N VAL A 14 -11.87 8.53 -11.14
CA VAL A 14 -12.78 9.52 -11.76
C VAL A 14 -13.32 8.94 -13.06
N ASP A 15 -14.62 9.10 -13.33
CA ASP A 15 -15.21 8.68 -14.59
C ASP A 15 -14.95 9.75 -15.67
N GLY A 16 -14.04 9.46 -16.60
CA GLY A 16 -13.68 10.38 -17.68
C GLY A 16 -14.79 10.61 -18.72
N SER A 17 -15.81 9.75 -18.76
CA SER A 17 -16.98 9.90 -19.64
C SER A 17 -18.11 10.73 -18.99
N HIS A 18 -17.97 11.08 -17.71
CA HIS A 18 -18.93 11.91 -17.00
C HIS A 18 -18.99 13.32 -17.63
N PRO A 19 -20.16 14.00 -17.65
CA PRO A 19 -20.25 15.36 -18.17
C PRO A 19 -19.47 16.41 -17.36
N ALA A 20 -19.18 16.12 -16.10
CA ALA A 20 -18.44 17.00 -15.18
C ALA A 20 -17.45 16.19 -14.30
N PRO A 21 -16.35 15.68 -14.87
CA PRO A 21 -15.39 14.86 -14.12
C PRO A 21 -14.59 15.69 -13.11
N GLU A 22 -14.35 16.98 -13.39
CA GLU A 22 -13.64 17.87 -12.46
C GLU A 22 -14.45 18.13 -11.18
N GLU A 23 -15.78 18.22 -11.28
CA GLU A 23 -16.65 18.39 -10.11
C GLU A 23 -16.65 17.14 -9.23
N GLN A 24 -16.66 15.96 -9.85
CA GLN A 24 -16.56 14.69 -9.13
C GLN A 24 -15.22 14.59 -8.39
N LEU A 25 -14.12 14.94 -9.06
CA LEU A 25 -12.78 14.95 -8.48
C LEU A 25 -12.73 15.90 -7.26
N ALA A 26 -13.25 17.11 -7.39
CA ALA A 26 -13.28 18.07 -6.30
C ALA A 26 -14.11 17.56 -5.11
N ALA A 27 -15.30 17.00 -5.38
CA ALA A 27 -16.20 16.50 -4.34
C ALA A 27 -15.56 15.38 -3.51
N VAL A 28 -14.87 14.43 -4.14
CA VAL A 28 -14.18 13.34 -3.42
C VAL A 28 -12.98 13.86 -2.63
N ARG A 29 -12.26 14.88 -3.13
CA ARG A 29 -11.17 15.51 -2.37
C ARG A 29 -11.64 16.23 -1.11
N GLU A 30 -12.85 16.79 -1.11
CA GLU A 30 -13.45 17.31 0.12
C GLU A 30 -13.69 16.19 1.14
N VAL A 31 -14.17 15.03 0.70
CA VAL A 31 -14.34 13.86 1.58
C VAL A 31 -13.00 13.36 2.12
N ILE A 32 -11.96 13.26 1.27
CA ILE A 32 -10.60 12.87 1.69
C ILE A 32 -10.06 13.83 2.76
N ARG A 33 -10.34 15.13 2.62
CA ARG A 33 -9.97 16.14 3.61
C ARG A 33 -10.71 15.96 4.93
N ASP A 34 -12.02 15.70 4.87
CA ASP A 34 -12.86 15.53 6.05
C ASP A 34 -12.48 14.29 6.88
N VAL A 35 -11.94 13.25 6.24
CA VAL A 35 -11.43 12.05 6.93
C VAL A 35 -9.96 12.16 7.37
N GLY A 36 -9.32 13.32 7.17
CA GLY A 36 -7.95 13.58 7.63
C GLY A 36 -6.84 12.95 6.80
N ALA A 37 -7.13 12.45 5.60
CA ALA A 37 -6.17 11.73 4.76
C ALA A 37 -5.46 12.62 3.71
N VAL A 38 -5.28 13.91 4.03
CA VAL A 38 -4.70 14.89 3.09
C VAL A 38 -3.22 14.69 2.80
N ASP A 39 -2.51 14.04 3.72
CA ASP A 39 -1.06 13.77 3.60
C ASP A 39 -0.77 12.43 2.93
N VAL A 40 -1.80 11.61 2.69
CA VAL A 40 -1.66 10.32 2.01
C VAL A 40 -1.39 10.56 0.51
N PRO A 41 -0.40 9.89 -0.10
CA PRO A 41 -0.17 9.97 -1.54
C PRO A 41 -1.43 9.65 -2.35
N GLU A 42 -1.73 10.45 -3.37
CA GLU A 42 -2.90 10.26 -4.25
C GLU A 42 -2.46 9.97 -5.68
N ILE A 43 -3.09 8.98 -6.31
CA ILE A 43 -3.06 8.75 -7.77
C ILE A 43 -4.48 8.92 -8.30
N VAL A 44 -4.67 9.84 -9.24
CA VAL A 44 -5.95 10.05 -9.92
C VAL A 44 -6.07 9.13 -11.13
N VAL A 45 -7.09 8.26 -11.13
CA VAL A 45 -7.32 7.26 -12.18
C VAL A 45 -8.54 7.66 -12.99
N ILE A 46 -8.33 8.14 -14.21
CA ILE A 46 -9.39 8.54 -15.14
C ILE A 46 -9.88 7.27 -15.85
N ASN A 47 -10.92 6.65 -15.30
CA ASN A 47 -11.53 5.44 -15.84
C ASN A 47 -12.47 5.75 -17.02
N LYS A 48 -12.80 4.73 -17.80
CA LYS A 48 -13.59 4.80 -19.04
C LYS A 48 -12.95 5.66 -20.13
N ALA A 49 -11.62 5.68 -20.19
CA ALA A 49 -10.87 6.40 -21.23
C ALA A 49 -11.20 5.92 -22.66
N ASP A 50 -11.81 4.73 -22.82
CA ASP A 50 -12.31 4.21 -24.09
C ASP A 50 -13.62 4.86 -24.57
N LEU A 51 -14.35 5.53 -23.68
CA LEU A 51 -15.61 6.22 -23.98
C LEU A 51 -15.51 7.75 -23.81
N ALA A 52 -14.52 8.21 -23.07
CA ALA A 52 -14.30 9.62 -22.78
C ALA A 52 -13.83 10.42 -24.02
N ASP A 53 -14.15 11.72 -24.04
CA ASP A 53 -13.56 12.64 -25.01
C ASP A 53 -12.04 12.75 -24.75
N PRO A 54 -11.18 12.49 -25.76
CA PRO A 54 -9.73 12.61 -25.60
C PRO A 54 -9.25 13.96 -25.08
N LEU A 55 -9.94 15.06 -25.39
CA LEU A 55 -9.61 16.39 -24.89
C LEU A 55 -9.91 16.53 -23.39
N VAL A 56 -10.97 15.88 -22.89
CA VAL A 56 -11.31 15.82 -21.47
C VAL A 56 -10.24 15.02 -20.73
N VAL A 57 -9.90 13.83 -21.23
CA VAL A 57 -8.84 12.98 -20.63
C VAL A 57 -7.51 13.73 -20.57
N GLN A 58 -7.08 14.35 -21.68
CA GLN A 58 -5.84 15.13 -21.71
C GLN A 58 -5.87 16.33 -20.77
N ARG A 59 -7.03 16.98 -20.59
CA ARG A 59 -7.17 18.10 -19.65
C ARG A 59 -6.96 17.61 -18.21
N LEU A 60 -7.61 16.51 -17.82
CA LEU A 60 -7.45 15.92 -16.48
C LEU A 60 -6.00 15.48 -16.24
N LEU A 61 -5.36 14.82 -17.21
CA LEU A 61 -3.94 14.42 -17.11
C LEU A 61 -2.97 15.60 -17.00
N ARG A 62 -3.32 16.78 -17.54
CA ARG A 62 -2.51 18.01 -17.41
C ARG A 62 -2.77 18.75 -16.10
N MET A 63 -3.98 18.65 -15.57
CA MET A 63 -4.38 19.30 -14.32
C MET A 63 -3.79 18.59 -13.12
N GLU A 64 -3.71 17.25 -13.18
CA GLU A 64 -3.27 16.41 -12.08
C GLU A 64 -1.82 15.95 -12.25
N ARG A 65 -1.00 16.19 -11.23
CA ARG A 65 0.43 15.84 -11.26
C ARG A 65 0.67 14.33 -11.33
N ARG A 66 -0.23 13.54 -10.74
CA ARG A 66 -0.19 12.08 -10.69
C ARG A 66 -1.53 11.55 -11.16
N ALA A 67 -1.66 11.40 -12.48
CA ALA A 67 -2.87 10.87 -13.08
C ALA A 67 -2.59 9.91 -14.22
N MET A 68 -3.47 8.92 -14.35
CA MET A 68 -3.41 7.89 -15.38
C MET A 68 -4.79 7.69 -16.00
N ALA A 69 -4.83 7.47 -17.32
CA ALA A 69 -6.06 7.15 -18.02
C ALA A 69 -6.16 5.64 -18.20
N VAL A 70 -7.28 5.06 -17.78
CA VAL A 70 -7.52 3.62 -17.85
C VAL A 70 -8.91 3.31 -18.42
N SER A 71 -9.09 2.08 -18.86
CA SER A 71 -10.42 1.50 -19.05
C SER A 71 -10.48 0.16 -18.36
N ALA A 72 -11.22 0.12 -17.26
CA ALA A 72 -11.53 -1.14 -16.59
C ALA A 72 -12.29 -2.13 -17.50
N ARG A 73 -12.92 -1.65 -18.58
CA ARG A 73 -13.65 -2.50 -19.53
C ARG A 73 -12.71 -3.16 -20.54
N SER A 74 -11.80 -2.40 -21.14
CA SER A 74 -10.90 -2.92 -22.18
C SER A 74 -9.56 -3.43 -21.63
N GLY A 75 -9.24 -3.12 -20.36
CA GLY A 75 -7.93 -3.38 -19.75
C GLY A 75 -6.88 -2.32 -20.08
N LEU A 76 -7.20 -1.29 -20.87
CA LEU A 76 -6.28 -0.22 -21.22
C LEU A 76 -5.72 0.44 -19.95
N GLY A 77 -4.39 0.54 -19.85
CA GLY A 77 -3.70 1.27 -18.78
C GLY A 77 -3.71 0.58 -17.41
N ILE A 78 -4.29 -0.62 -17.29
CA ILE A 78 -4.43 -1.32 -16.01
C ILE A 78 -3.09 -1.90 -15.55
N ASP A 79 -2.31 -2.52 -16.44
CA ASP A 79 -1.01 -3.08 -16.08
C ASP A 79 -0.03 -1.98 -15.65
N GLU A 80 -0.05 -0.83 -16.34
CA GLU A 80 0.73 0.34 -15.95
C GLU A 80 0.26 0.92 -14.61
N LEU A 81 -1.06 0.97 -14.37
CA LEU A 81 -1.60 1.42 -13.08
C LEU A 81 -1.14 0.51 -11.93
N LEU A 82 -1.18 -0.81 -12.12
CA LEU A 82 -0.71 -1.77 -11.12
C LEU A 82 0.78 -1.58 -10.83
N ALA A 83 1.61 -1.40 -11.87
CA ALA A 83 3.03 -1.15 -11.69
C ALA A 83 3.31 0.13 -10.88
N VAL A 84 2.57 1.22 -11.15
CA VAL A 84 2.72 2.47 -10.39
C VAL A 84 2.25 2.30 -8.95
N ILE A 85 1.16 1.57 -8.70
CA ILE A 85 0.71 1.25 -7.33
C ILE A 85 1.81 0.48 -6.58
N ASP A 86 2.39 -0.55 -7.19
CA ASP A 86 3.46 -1.35 -6.60
C ASP A 86 4.74 -0.54 -6.29
N GLU A 87 4.99 0.54 -7.03
CA GLU A 87 6.12 1.45 -6.80
C GLU A 87 5.85 2.43 -5.65
N GLU A 88 4.61 2.88 -5.49
CA GLU A 88 4.21 3.88 -4.49
C GLU A 88 3.88 3.28 -3.12
N LEU A 89 3.50 2.00 -3.07
CA LEU A 89 3.29 1.32 -1.79
C LEU A 89 4.61 1.25 -1.00
N PRO A 90 4.60 1.60 0.31
CA PRO A 90 5.77 1.51 1.14
C PRO A 90 6.25 0.06 1.15
N ARG A 91 7.51 -0.17 0.79
CA ARG A 91 8.08 -1.51 0.88
C ARG A 91 8.48 -1.82 2.33
N PRO A 92 8.33 -3.07 2.79
CA PRO A 92 8.94 -3.52 4.04
C PRO A 92 10.45 -3.31 3.96
N GLN A 93 10.97 -2.32 4.69
CA GLN A 93 12.38 -1.92 4.62
C GLN A 93 13.17 -2.38 5.84
N VAL A 94 12.49 -2.70 6.94
CA VAL A 94 13.17 -3.05 8.18
C VAL A 94 13.46 -4.54 8.19
N GLU A 95 14.72 -4.88 7.91
CA GLU A 95 15.21 -6.23 8.16
C GLU A 95 15.35 -6.45 9.67
N ILE A 96 14.70 -7.50 10.18
CA ILE A 96 14.72 -7.87 11.58
C ILE A 96 14.99 -9.37 11.73
N GLU A 97 15.72 -9.72 12.80
CA GLU A 97 16.05 -11.10 13.14
C GLU A 97 15.78 -11.32 14.63
N VAL A 98 14.72 -12.07 14.94
CA VAL A 98 14.19 -12.24 16.31
C VAL A 98 13.84 -13.69 16.59
N LEU A 99 14.01 -14.09 17.85
CA LEU A 99 13.53 -15.36 18.35
C LEU A 99 12.15 -15.17 19.00
N LEU A 100 11.11 -15.71 18.36
CA LEU A 100 9.73 -15.63 18.81
C LEU A 100 9.35 -16.90 19.58
N PRO A 101 8.95 -16.81 20.86
CA PRO A 101 8.44 -17.96 21.61
C PRO A 101 7.18 -18.54 20.94
N TYR A 102 6.92 -19.85 21.13
CA TYR A 102 5.73 -20.50 20.59
C TYR A 102 4.40 -19.90 21.09
N THR A 103 4.42 -19.15 22.20
CA THR A 103 3.26 -18.38 22.70
C THR A 103 2.84 -17.25 21.78
N ASP A 104 3.74 -16.79 20.90
CA ASP A 104 3.58 -15.61 20.05
C ASP A 104 3.46 -15.98 18.56
N GLY A 105 2.97 -17.19 18.25
CA GLY A 105 2.77 -17.66 16.87
C GLY A 105 1.89 -16.74 16.01
N LYS A 106 1.09 -15.86 16.62
CA LYS A 106 0.36 -14.79 15.92
C LYS A 106 1.29 -13.82 15.19
N LEU A 107 2.44 -13.48 15.78
CA LEU A 107 3.42 -12.58 15.15
C LEU A 107 4.14 -13.24 13.99
N VAL A 108 4.40 -14.56 14.07
CA VAL A 108 4.92 -15.34 12.93
C VAL A 108 3.92 -15.28 11.78
N ALA A 109 2.66 -15.65 12.02
CA ALA A 109 1.62 -15.61 11.00
C ALA A 109 1.43 -14.21 10.41
N ARG A 110 1.47 -13.17 11.24
CA ARG A 110 1.33 -11.79 10.81
C ARG A 110 2.52 -11.34 9.94
N THR A 111 3.73 -11.77 10.26
CA THR A 111 4.93 -11.51 9.44
C THR A 111 4.85 -12.18 8.06
N HIS A 112 4.18 -13.33 7.94
CA HIS A 112 3.91 -13.97 6.63
C HIS A 112 2.88 -13.21 5.78
N VAL A 113 2.01 -12.42 6.40
CA VAL A 113 0.97 -11.64 5.71
C VAL A 113 1.44 -10.23 5.38
N GLU A 114 2.09 -9.56 6.34
CA GLU A 114 2.44 -8.14 6.30
C GLU A 114 3.93 -7.91 5.96
N GLY A 115 4.72 -8.97 5.75
CA GLY A 115 6.16 -8.88 5.54
C GLY A 115 6.71 -9.85 4.51
N GLU A 116 8.00 -9.71 4.24
CA GLU A 116 8.79 -10.62 3.40
C GLU A 116 9.66 -11.50 4.31
N VAL A 117 9.28 -12.77 4.49
CA VAL A 117 10.08 -13.71 5.28
C VAL A 117 11.32 -14.13 4.49
N LEU A 118 12.50 -13.83 5.04
CA LEU A 118 13.81 -14.17 4.47
C LEU A 118 14.28 -15.55 4.93
N SER A 119 14.06 -15.90 6.20
CA SER A 119 14.31 -17.23 6.75
C SER A 119 13.49 -17.50 8.00
N GLU A 120 13.17 -18.76 8.23
CA GLU A 120 12.44 -19.24 9.41
C GLU A 120 13.05 -20.56 9.88
N GLU A 121 13.44 -20.64 11.15
CA GLU A 121 14.00 -21.84 11.77
C GLU A 121 13.30 -22.14 13.11
N HIS A 122 12.98 -23.41 13.34
CA HIS A 122 12.36 -23.86 14.59
C HIS A 122 13.42 -24.34 15.56
N THR A 123 13.48 -23.71 16.73
CA THR A 123 14.41 -24.01 17.83
C THR A 123 13.63 -24.55 19.05
N PRO A 124 14.29 -25.16 20.03
CA PRO A 124 13.63 -25.56 21.29
C PRO A 124 12.99 -24.37 22.04
N GLU A 125 13.55 -23.18 21.91
CA GLU A 125 13.12 -21.96 22.61
C GLU A 125 12.04 -21.17 21.86
N GLY A 126 11.86 -21.42 20.56
CA GLY A 126 10.89 -20.72 19.71
C GLY A 126 11.22 -20.76 18.22
N THR A 127 10.62 -19.86 17.44
CA THR A 127 10.89 -19.68 16.01
C THR A 127 11.85 -18.52 15.80
N LEU A 128 13.03 -18.83 15.26
CA LEU A 128 13.98 -17.85 14.78
C LEU A 128 13.51 -17.32 13.42
N LEU A 129 13.09 -16.05 13.39
CA LEU A 129 12.50 -15.43 12.22
C LEU A 129 13.37 -14.28 11.73
N LYS A 130 13.74 -14.36 10.45
CA LYS A 130 14.36 -13.25 9.72
C LYS A 130 13.39 -12.77 8.65
N ALA A 131 13.01 -11.50 8.69
CA ALA A 131 12.03 -10.94 7.76
C ALA A 131 12.31 -9.46 7.48
N ARG A 132 11.76 -8.96 6.38
CA ARG A 132 11.58 -7.52 6.16
C ARG A 132 10.14 -7.17 6.45
N VAL A 133 9.95 -6.19 7.31
CA VAL A 133 8.62 -5.74 7.75
C VAL A 133 8.54 -4.21 7.72
N HIS A 134 7.32 -3.69 7.83
CA HIS A 134 7.08 -2.27 8.06
C HIS A 134 7.51 -1.86 9.48
N GLU A 135 7.72 -0.56 9.70
CA GLU A 135 8.24 -0.03 10.97
C GLU A 135 7.35 -0.37 12.18
N GLU A 136 6.04 -0.42 12.00
CA GLU A 136 5.08 -0.79 13.05
C GLU A 136 5.29 -2.23 13.54
N LEU A 137 5.27 -3.19 12.62
CA LEU A 137 5.52 -4.60 12.95
C LEU A 137 6.95 -4.81 13.45
N ALA A 138 7.94 -4.08 12.91
CA ALA A 138 9.29 -4.08 13.44
C ALA A 138 9.33 -3.63 14.91
N ALA A 139 8.61 -2.57 15.27
CA ALA A 139 8.58 -2.06 16.65
C ALA A 139 7.99 -3.09 17.64
N GLU A 140 7.02 -3.89 17.20
CA GLU A 140 6.52 -5.03 17.99
C GLU A 140 7.54 -6.16 18.10
N LEU A 141 8.14 -6.57 16.97
CA LEU A 141 9.11 -7.66 16.91
C LEU A 141 10.41 -7.34 17.67
N ARG A 142 10.86 -6.07 17.72
CA ARG A 142 12.05 -5.64 18.47
C ARG A 142 11.96 -5.86 19.98
N ARG A 143 10.79 -6.18 20.52
CA ARG A 143 10.59 -6.53 21.94
C ARG A 143 11.15 -7.92 22.28
N PHE A 144 11.40 -8.75 21.27
CA PHE A 144 11.90 -10.10 21.42
C PHE A 144 13.42 -10.17 21.31
N VAL A 145 13.99 -11.29 21.76
CA VAL A 145 15.43 -11.46 21.85
C VAL A 145 16.06 -11.46 20.45
N PRO A 146 17.12 -10.67 20.20
CA PRO A 146 17.86 -10.74 18.95
C PRO A 146 18.52 -12.12 18.78
N ALA A 147 18.45 -12.67 17.58
CA ALA A 147 19.02 -13.97 17.19
C ALA A 147 20.45 -14.24 17.71
N ALA A 148 21.27 -13.19 17.78
CA ALA A 148 22.67 -13.25 18.22
C ALA A 148 22.88 -13.77 19.66
N ALA A 149 21.83 -13.81 20.49
CA ALA A 149 21.91 -14.34 21.86
C ALA A 149 21.70 -15.86 21.96
N ALA A 150 21.16 -16.53 20.93
CA ALA A 150 20.80 -17.95 20.98
C ALA A 150 21.89 -18.91 20.45
N GLY A 151 22.92 -18.38 19.75
CA GLY A 151 23.96 -19.18 19.08
C GLY A 151 25.30 -19.33 19.82
N GLN A 152 25.37 -19.00 21.12
CA GLN A 152 26.60 -19.17 21.91
C GLN A 152 26.36 -20.10 23.11
N HIS A 153 26.12 -21.39 22.86
CA HIS A 153 26.39 -22.46 23.82
C HIS A 153 26.80 -23.75 23.12
#